data_AF-A0A7Y8FM05-F1
#
_entry.id   AF-A0A7Y8FM05-F1
#
_cell.length_a   1.000
_cell.length_b   1.000
_cell.length_c   1.000
_cell.angle_alpha   90.00
_cell.angle_beta   90.00
_cell.angle_gamma   90.00
#
_symmetry.space_group_name_H-M   'P 1'
#
loop_
_entity.id
_entity.type
_entity.pdbx_description
1 polymer ?
#
loop_
_entity_poly.entity_id
_entity_poly.type
_entity_poly.pdbx_seq_one_letter_code
_entity_poly.pdbx_strand_id
1 'polypeptide(L)'
;MARQEIILGAPPQGIGGDPPRTASTKINAMTQEIYDRLTKLGSASNAALVGTVAQSGGVPTGAIIERGSNANGQFTKYADGTLICWDAVGFSAGTTVGAGSIFQSPPVPARSFPATFASPPKIFITASCALAVSVCAISGDGNAPSWPPAVCQGPYNTGSTFYQGIMNYLAIGRWY
;
A
#
# COMPACT_ATOMS: atom_id res chain seq x y z
N MET A 1 -6.64 -12.55 -31.97
CA MET A 1 -7.12 -12.74 -33.36
C MET A 1 -8.61 -12.46 -33.38
N ALA A 2 -9.24 -12.24 -34.54
CA ALA A 2 -10.69 -12.15 -34.56
C ALA A 2 -11.29 -13.53 -34.22
N ARG A 3 -12.37 -13.56 -33.44
CA ARG A 3 -13.09 -14.80 -33.09
C ARG A 3 -13.47 -15.53 -34.39
N GLN A 4 -13.14 -16.82 -34.48
CA GLN A 4 -13.58 -17.67 -35.58
C GLN A 4 -14.91 -18.34 -35.19
N GLU A 5 -15.89 -18.34 -36.09
CA GLU A 5 -17.17 -19.00 -35.84
C GLU A 5 -17.30 -20.27 -36.69
N ILE A 6 -17.80 -21.34 -36.08
CA ILE A 6 -18.09 -22.60 -36.77
C ILE A 6 -19.43 -22.43 -37.47
N ILE A 7 -19.44 -22.63 -38.79
CA ILE A 7 -20.64 -22.57 -39.61
C ILE A 7 -21.32 -23.93 -39.54
N LEU A 8 -22.53 -24.00 -38.98
CA LEU A 8 -23.25 -25.25 -38.77
C LEU A 8 -24.08 -25.71 -39.99
N GLY A 9 -24.34 -24.81 -40.95
CA GLY A 9 -25.19 -25.07 -42.11
C GLY A 9 -26.69 -25.15 -41.77
N ALA A 10 -27.52 -25.50 -42.76
CA ALA A 10 -28.97 -25.59 -42.60
C ALA A 10 -29.40 -26.91 -41.91
N PRO A 11 -30.17 -26.87 -40.80
CA PRO A 11 -30.74 -28.08 -40.18
C PRO A 11 -31.68 -28.84 -41.15
N PRO A 12 -31.84 -30.18 -41.03
CA PRO A 12 -31.21 -31.08 -40.06
C PRO A 12 -29.86 -31.66 -40.53
N GLN A 13 -29.50 -31.46 -41.80
CA GLN A 13 -28.34 -32.12 -42.43
C GLN A 13 -27.03 -31.29 -42.39
N GLY A 14 -27.09 -30.01 -42.00
CA GLY A 14 -25.92 -29.13 -41.90
C GLY A 14 -25.35 -28.71 -43.27
N ILE A 15 -26.17 -28.70 -44.32
CA ILE A 15 -25.72 -28.33 -45.68
C ILE A 15 -25.21 -26.89 -45.68
N GLY A 16 -24.03 -26.67 -46.28
CA GLY A 16 -23.34 -25.38 -46.30
C GLY A 16 -22.51 -25.07 -45.05
N GLY A 17 -22.40 -26.01 -44.11
CA GLY A 17 -21.54 -25.91 -42.92
C GLY A 17 -20.06 -26.16 -43.19
N ASP A 18 -19.23 -25.85 -42.20
CA ASP A 18 -17.80 -26.18 -42.22
C ASP A 18 -17.60 -27.70 -42.21
N PRO A 19 -16.72 -28.25 -43.07
CA PRO A 19 -16.27 -29.62 -42.93
C PRO A 19 -15.64 -29.88 -41.55
N PRO A 20 -15.62 -31.13 -41.05
CA PRO A 20 -15.04 -31.45 -39.74
C PRO A 20 -13.61 -30.92 -39.56
N ARG A 21 -12.78 -30.99 -40.61
CA ARG A 21 -11.42 -30.44 -40.60
C ARG A 21 -11.41 -28.93 -40.36
N THR A 22 -12.21 -28.16 -41.10
CA THR A 22 -12.28 -26.70 -40.98
C THR A 22 -12.78 -26.30 -39.59
N ALA A 23 -13.81 -26.98 -39.09
CA ALA A 23 -14.31 -26.78 -37.73
C ALA A 23 -13.22 -27.06 -36.67
N SER A 24 -12.49 -28.19 -36.78
CA SER A 24 -11.38 -28.51 -35.88
C SER A 24 -10.23 -27.49 -35.95
N THR A 25 -9.90 -26.96 -37.14
CA THR A 25 -8.87 -25.90 -37.24
C THR A 25 -9.31 -24.62 -36.55
N LYS A 26 -10.60 -24.25 -36.64
CA LYS A 26 -11.15 -23.09 -35.94
C LYS A 26 -11.10 -23.27 -34.42
N ILE A 27 -11.41 -24.47 -33.93
CA ILE A 27 -11.29 -24.83 -32.52
C ILE A 27 -9.84 -24.67 -32.05
N ASN A 28 -8.88 -25.29 -32.74
CA ASN A 28 -7.46 -25.17 -32.37
C ASN A 28 -6.98 -23.71 -32.34
N ALA A 29 -7.40 -22.90 -33.32
CA ALA A 29 -7.06 -21.49 -33.38
C ALA A 29 -7.64 -20.68 -32.21
N MET A 30 -8.91 -20.89 -31.86
CA MET A 30 -9.54 -20.25 -30.69
C MET A 30 -8.94 -20.72 -29.36
N THR A 31 -8.62 -22.02 -29.24
CA THR A 31 -7.98 -22.57 -28.04
C THR A 31 -6.56 -22.04 -27.86
N GLN A 32 -5.79 -21.93 -28.95
CA GLN A 32 -4.46 -21.31 -28.90
C GLN A 32 -4.55 -19.86 -28.44
N GLU A 33 -5.52 -19.09 -28.93
CA GLU A 33 -5.74 -17.71 -28.48
C GLU A 33 -6.00 -17.63 -26.97
N ILE A 34 -6.78 -18.56 -26.41
CA ILE A 34 -7.04 -18.61 -24.97
C ILE A 34 -5.76 -18.91 -24.19
N TYR A 35 -4.96 -19.89 -24.62
CA TYR A 35 -3.70 -20.21 -23.97
C TYR A 35 -2.69 -19.06 -24.05
N ASP A 36 -2.57 -18.40 -25.20
CA ASP A 36 -1.70 -17.23 -25.37
C ASP A 36 -2.11 -16.09 -24.43
N ARG A 37 -3.42 -15.87 -24.25
CA ARG A 37 -3.94 -14.89 -23.29
C ARG A 37 -3.62 -15.30 -21.85
N LEU A 38 -3.84 -16.56 -21.49
CA LEU A 38 -3.57 -17.07 -20.15
C LEU A 38 -2.07 -16.95 -19.79
N THR A 39 -1.18 -17.28 -20.72
CA THR A 39 0.27 -17.10 -20.55
C THR A 39 0.64 -15.63 -20.36
N LYS A 40 0.00 -14.71 -21.09
CA LYS A 40 0.21 -13.26 -20.89
C LYS A 40 -0.29 -12.75 -19.54
N LEU A 41 -1.39 -13.29 -19.03
CA LEU A 41 -1.90 -12.95 -17.70
C LEU A 41 -1.02 -13.54 -16.58
N GLY A 42 -0.36 -14.67 -16.83
CA GLY A 42 0.53 -15.31 -15.85
C GLY A 42 -0.18 -15.65 -14.54
N SER A 43 0.51 -15.47 -13.41
CA SER A 43 -0.05 -15.73 -12.07
C SER A 43 -1.25 -14.85 -11.70
N ALA A 44 -1.41 -13.70 -12.37
CA ALA A 44 -2.53 -12.80 -12.11
C ALA A 44 -3.88 -13.38 -12.58
N SER A 45 -3.90 -14.42 -13.44
CA SER A 45 -5.14 -15.02 -13.94
C SER A 45 -6.03 -15.60 -12.83
N ASN A 46 -5.43 -15.99 -11.71
CA ASN A 46 -6.10 -16.64 -10.58
C ASN A 46 -6.09 -15.78 -9.30
N ALA A 47 -5.42 -14.63 -9.31
CA ALA A 47 -5.29 -13.77 -8.14
C ALA A 47 -6.54 -12.90 -7.96
N ALA A 48 -7.02 -12.79 -6.72
CA ALA A 48 -8.01 -11.77 -6.38
C ALA A 48 -7.38 -10.37 -6.56
N LEU A 49 -8.12 -9.42 -7.14
CA LEU A 49 -7.61 -8.04 -7.27
C LEU A 49 -7.41 -7.38 -5.89
N VAL A 50 -8.38 -7.58 -4.98
CA VAL A 50 -8.35 -7.05 -3.62
C VAL A 50 -8.63 -8.18 -2.62
N GLY A 51 -7.81 -8.28 -1.58
CA GLY A 51 -7.90 -9.31 -0.56
C GLY A 51 -6.61 -9.40 0.25
N THR A 52 -6.40 -10.49 1.00
CA THR A 52 -5.14 -10.70 1.73
C THR A 52 -3.99 -10.88 0.74
N VAL A 53 -2.96 -10.05 0.86
CA VAL A 53 -1.73 -10.16 0.08
C VAL A 53 -0.79 -11.12 0.81
N ALA A 54 -0.23 -12.07 0.07
CA ALA A 54 0.70 -13.07 0.59
C ALA A 54 1.73 -13.44 -0.48
N GLN A 55 2.88 -13.93 -0.02
CA GLN A 55 3.97 -14.39 -0.87
C GLN A 55 4.67 -15.60 -0.26
N SER A 56 5.33 -16.39 -1.12
CA SER A 56 6.24 -17.45 -0.72
C SER A 56 7.48 -17.41 -1.61
N GLY A 57 8.67 -17.27 -1.02
CA GLY A 57 9.93 -17.25 -1.78
C GLY A 57 10.04 -16.14 -2.83
N GLY A 58 9.40 -15.00 -2.60
CA GLY A 58 9.31 -13.87 -3.52
C GLY A 58 8.17 -13.97 -4.53
N VAL A 59 7.42 -15.08 -4.57
CA VAL A 59 6.31 -15.29 -5.50
C VAL A 59 4.99 -14.90 -4.83
N PRO A 60 4.20 -13.98 -5.42
CA PRO A 60 2.88 -13.63 -4.89
C PRO A 60 1.94 -14.85 -4.94
N THR A 61 1.33 -15.18 -3.80
CA THR A 61 0.37 -16.29 -3.65
C THR A 61 -1.03 -15.83 -3.25
N GLY A 62 -1.17 -14.55 -2.85
CA GLY A 62 -2.43 -13.94 -2.43
C GLY A 62 -3.02 -12.97 -3.46
N ALA A 63 -3.83 -12.03 -2.97
CA ALA A 63 -4.40 -10.95 -3.78
C ALA A 63 -3.33 -9.96 -4.27
N ILE A 64 -3.67 -9.13 -5.24
CA ILE A 64 -2.79 -8.07 -5.77
C ILE A 64 -2.66 -6.90 -4.77
N ILE A 65 -3.77 -6.52 -4.12
CA ILE A 65 -3.85 -5.38 -3.22
C ILE A 65 -4.55 -5.79 -1.93
N GLU A 66 -3.96 -5.47 -0.78
CA GLU A 66 -4.59 -5.55 0.53
C GLU A 66 -4.71 -4.15 1.10
N ARG A 67 -5.93 -3.77 1.48
CA ARG A 67 -6.21 -2.49 2.11
C ARG A 67 -6.79 -2.74 3.50
N GLY A 68 -6.27 -2.04 4.50
CA GLY A 68 -6.79 -2.15 5.85
C GLY A 68 -6.61 -0.89 6.67
N SER A 69 -7.29 -0.86 7.80
CA SER A 69 -7.19 0.17 8.82
C SER A 69 -7.33 -0.46 10.20
N ASN A 70 -6.57 0.04 11.16
CA ASN A 70 -6.71 -0.30 12.58
C ASN A 70 -6.46 0.93 13.45
N ALA A 71 -6.35 0.76 14.77
CA ALA A 71 -6.13 1.86 15.70
C ALA A 71 -4.81 2.63 15.47
N ASN A 72 -3.87 2.08 14.70
CA ASN A 72 -2.57 2.68 14.40
C ASN A 72 -2.52 3.38 13.03
N GLY A 73 -3.65 3.40 12.29
CA GLY A 73 -3.78 4.09 11.02
C GLY A 73 -4.21 3.17 9.87
N GLN A 74 -3.79 3.53 8.66
CA GLN A 74 -4.22 2.90 7.42
C GLN A 74 -3.04 2.33 6.65
N PHE A 75 -3.25 1.22 5.93
CA PHE A 75 -2.18 0.61 5.13
C PHE A 75 -2.68 0.02 3.81
N THR A 76 -1.80 0.02 2.81
CA THR A 76 -1.94 -0.75 1.57
C THR A 76 -0.72 -1.63 1.38
N LYS A 77 -0.92 -2.94 1.25
CA LYS A 77 0.12 -3.87 0.74
C LYS A 77 -0.15 -4.17 -0.72
N TYR A 78 0.92 -4.34 -1.47
CA TYR A 78 0.91 -4.76 -2.86
C TYR A 78 1.63 -6.09 -3.00
N ALA A 79 1.19 -6.90 -3.97
CA ALA A 79 1.79 -8.20 -4.29
C ALA A 79 3.27 -8.12 -4.68
N ASP A 80 3.74 -6.96 -5.15
CA ASP A 80 5.16 -6.74 -5.46
C ASP A 80 6.05 -6.63 -4.20
N GLY A 81 5.45 -6.53 -3.01
CA GLY A 81 6.12 -6.34 -1.72
C GLY A 81 6.08 -4.93 -1.18
N THR A 82 5.53 -3.97 -1.92
CA THR A 82 5.37 -2.60 -1.46
C THR A 82 4.34 -2.53 -0.33
N LEU A 83 4.69 -1.83 0.75
CA LEU A 83 3.79 -1.45 1.83
C LEU A 83 3.79 0.07 1.96
N ILE A 84 2.60 0.64 2.03
CA ILE A 84 2.38 2.05 2.31
C ILE A 84 1.53 2.16 3.57
N CYS A 85 2.03 2.83 4.59
CA CYS A 85 1.33 3.13 5.84
C CYS A 85 1.17 4.64 5.99
N TRP A 86 0.02 5.10 6.45
CA TRP A 86 -0.22 6.51 6.72
C TRP A 86 -1.28 6.72 7.78
N ASP A 87 -1.18 7.87 8.45
CA ASP A 87 -2.19 8.34 9.39
C ASP A 87 -2.00 9.83 9.69
N ALA A 88 -2.98 10.40 10.39
CA ALA A 88 -2.92 11.72 10.99
C ALA A 88 -3.18 11.59 12.50
N VAL A 89 -2.19 11.92 13.31
CA VAL A 89 -2.23 11.64 14.75
C VAL A 89 -2.15 12.91 15.57
N GLY A 90 -3.14 13.09 16.42
CA GLY A 90 -3.17 14.16 17.41
C GLY A 90 -2.10 13.99 18.48
N PHE A 91 -1.49 15.09 18.87
CA PHE A 91 -0.58 15.16 20.01
C PHE A 91 -0.78 16.46 20.78
N SER A 92 -0.35 16.46 22.03
CA SER A 92 -0.39 17.62 22.92
C SER A 92 0.98 17.78 23.56
N ALA A 93 1.61 18.93 23.35
CA ALA A 93 2.99 19.18 23.77
C ALA A 93 3.19 20.64 24.22
N GLY A 94 4.00 20.86 25.26
CA GLY A 94 4.47 22.18 25.68
C GLY A 94 6.00 22.24 25.59
N THR A 95 6.56 23.37 25.15
CA THR A 95 8.01 23.56 24.98
C THR A 95 8.64 23.97 26.31
N THR A 96 8.97 23.00 27.16
CA THR A 96 9.44 23.23 28.53
C THR A 96 10.94 23.00 28.73
N VAL A 97 11.58 22.29 27.80
CA VAL A 97 12.98 21.89 27.88
C VAL A 97 13.84 22.85 27.09
N GLY A 98 14.81 23.52 27.71
CA GLY A 98 15.74 24.39 26.99
C GLY A 98 16.69 23.59 26.10
N ALA A 99 16.86 24.02 24.85
CA ALA A 99 17.81 23.46 23.89
C ALA A 99 18.52 24.58 23.12
N GLY A 100 19.61 25.10 23.69
CA GLY A 100 20.27 26.29 23.17
C GLY A 100 19.35 27.52 23.28
N SER A 101 19.15 28.24 22.18
CA SER A 101 18.30 29.44 22.11
C SER A 101 16.82 29.15 21.83
N ILE A 102 16.42 27.87 21.81
CA ILE A 102 15.03 27.45 21.62
C ILE A 102 14.57 26.57 22.80
N PHE A 103 13.27 26.33 22.87
CA PHE A 103 12.66 25.37 23.79
C PHE A 103 12.05 24.21 23.01
N GLN A 104 12.13 23.01 23.58
CA GLN A 104 11.57 21.78 23.03
C GLN A 104 10.55 21.18 23.98
N SER A 105 9.62 20.42 23.43
CA SER A 105 8.77 19.55 24.24
C SER A 105 9.53 18.31 24.70
N PRO A 106 9.07 17.65 25.78
CA PRO A 106 9.36 16.25 25.99
C PRO A 106 9.04 15.44 24.71
N PRO A 107 9.76 14.34 24.42
CA PRO A 107 9.50 13.53 23.24
C PRO A 107 8.06 13.03 23.22
N VAL A 108 7.35 13.31 22.12
CA VAL A 108 6.12 12.61 21.79
C VAL A 108 6.52 11.17 21.44
N PRO A 109 5.97 10.15 22.12
CA PRO A 109 6.38 8.77 21.93
C PRO A 109 6.26 8.30 20.48
N ALA A 110 7.17 7.42 20.08
CA ALA A 110 7.06 6.63 18.86
C ALA A 110 5.71 5.89 18.84
N ARG A 111 5.13 5.69 17.65
CA ARG A 111 3.91 4.89 17.52
C ARG A 111 4.09 3.77 16.50
N SER A 112 3.28 2.73 16.68
CA SER A 112 3.31 1.57 15.80
C SER A 112 2.72 1.91 14.44
N PHE A 113 3.22 1.26 13.41
CA PHE A 113 2.54 1.24 12.12
C PHE A 113 1.31 0.31 12.16
N PRO A 114 0.32 0.55 11.29
CA PRO A 114 -0.83 -0.33 11.15
C PRO A 114 -0.46 -1.70 10.56
N ALA A 115 0.66 -1.79 9.84
CA ALA A 115 1.28 -3.04 9.39
C ALA A 115 2.81 -2.93 9.50
N THR A 116 3.46 -4.02 9.90
CA THR A 116 4.91 -4.08 10.10
C THR A 116 5.64 -4.19 8.76
N PHE A 117 6.72 -3.43 8.60
CA PHE A 117 7.63 -3.54 7.47
C PHE A 117 8.65 -4.68 7.67
N ALA A 118 9.28 -5.17 6.61
CA ALA A 118 10.38 -6.13 6.68
C ALA A 118 11.72 -5.48 7.09
N SER A 119 11.87 -4.19 6.80
CA SER A 119 13.03 -3.37 7.14
C SER A 119 12.58 -1.92 7.40
N PRO A 120 13.43 -1.06 7.99
CA PRO A 120 13.08 0.34 8.24
C PRO A 120 12.60 1.06 6.96
N PRO A 121 11.35 1.56 6.93
CA PRO A 121 10.80 2.22 5.75
C PRO A 121 11.37 3.63 5.55
N LYS A 122 11.09 4.24 4.40
CA LYS A 122 11.25 5.69 4.21
C LYS A 122 10.01 6.39 4.74
N ILE A 123 10.20 7.38 5.59
CA ILE A 123 9.12 8.05 6.32
C ILE A 123 9.15 9.55 6.00
N PHE A 124 8.01 10.09 5.63
CA PHE A 124 7.75 11.51 5.47
C PHE A 124 6.80 11.95 6.57
N ILE A 125 7.21 12.94 7.36
CA ILE A 125 6.39 13.48 8.45
C ILE A 125 6.22 14.96 8.23
N THR A 126 4.98 15.43 8.37
CA THR A 126 4.65 16.83 8.52
C THR A 126 3.91 17.00 9.81
N ALA A 127 4.08 18.13 10.48
CA ALA A 127 3.26 18.43 11.64
C ALA A 127 2.88 19.89 11.68
N SER A 128 1.74 20.14 12.31
CA SER A 128 1.30 21.46 12.72
C SER A 128 1.02 21.44 14.23
N CYS A 129 1.33 22.53 14.91
CA CYS A 129 0.89 22.76 16.28
C CYS A 129 0.45 24.21 16.41
N ALA A 130 -0.46 24.49 17.36
CA ALA A 130 -1.06 25.81 17.54
C ALA A 130 -0.12 26.87 18.17
N LEU A 131 1.19 26.63 18.17
CA LEU A 131 2.19 27.56 18.69
C LEU A 131 2.55 28.60 17.61
N ALA A 132 2.70 29.87 18.01
CA ALA A 132 2.94 31.00 17.11
C ALA A 132 4.20 30.84 16.23
N VAL A 133 5.20 30.07 16.67
CA VAL A 133 6.33 29.59 15.86
C VAL A 133 6.72 28.22 16.41
N SER A 134 6.31 27.13 15.75
CA SER A 134 6.83 25.83 16.12
C SER A 134 6.99 24.85 14.98
N VAL A 135 8.17 24.23 14.94
CA VAL A 135 8.54 23.17 14.00
C VAL A 135 8.50 21.85 14.77
N CYS A 136 7.92 20.81 14.16
CA CYS A 136 8.06 19.45 14.68
C CYS A 136 9.31 18.82 14.08
N ALA A 137 10.23 18.39 14.94
CA ALA A 137 11.45 17.73 14.55
C ALA A 137 11.40 16.25 14.95
N ILE A 138 11.95 15.41 14.09
CA ILE A 138 12.10 13.99 14.38
C ILE A 138 13.27 13.83 15.36
N SER A 139 13.04 13.13 16.48
CA SER A 139 14.04 12.99 17.55
C SER A 139 14.64 11.58 17.63
N GLY A 140 14.53 10.79 16.56
CA GLY A 140 15.10 9.43 16.46
C GLY A 140 14.82 8.77 15.11
N ASP A 141 15.23 7.51 14.94
CA ASP A 141 15.03 6.76 13.71
C ASP A 141 13.73 5.94 13.73
N GLY A 142 13.08 5.83 12.57
CA GLY A 142 11.98 4.89 12.37
C GLY A 142 12.51 3.48 12.20
N ASN A 143 11.77 2.51 12.72
CA ASN A 143 12.09 1.09 12.59
C ASN A 143 10.96 0.35 11.86
N ALA A 144 11.16 -0.95 11.64
CA ALA A 144 10.19 -1.79 10.94
C ALA A 144 8.77 -1.80 11.56
N PRO A 145 8.58 -1.78 12.91
CA PRO A 145 7.25 -1.78 13.51
C PRO A 145 6.71 -0.39 13.85
N SER A 146 7.54 0.65 13.87
CA SER A 146 7.18 1.95 14.45
C SER A 146 7.86 3.12 13.77
N TRP A 147 7.14 4.24 13.65
CA TRP A 147 7.69 5.52 13.22
C TRP A 147 8.35 6.26 14.40
N PRO A 148 9.32 7.16 14.13
CA PRO A 148 10.17 7.72 15.16
C PRO A 148 9.41 8.63 16.14
N PRO A 149 9.97 8.87 17.34
CA PRO A 149 9.50 9.92 18.22
C PRO A 149 9.73 11.30 17.61
N ALA A 150 8.97 12.29 18.07
CA ALA A 150 9.06 13.65 17.59
C ALA A 150 9.01 14.66 18.75
N VAL A 151 9.54 15.86 18.52
CA VAL A 151 9.50 16.98 19.47
C VAL A 151 8.96 18.23 18.79
N CYS A 152 8.20 19.02 19.51
CA CYS A 152 7.84 20.37 19.08
C CYS A 152 8.88 21.36 19.58
N GLN A 153 9.26 22.32 18.75
CA GLN A 153 10.30 23.29 19.06
C GLN A 153 9.79 24.70 18.82
N GLY A 154 10.07 25.64 19.72
CA GLY A 154 9.67 27.04 19.56
C GLY A 154 10.59 28.00 20.33
N PRO A 155 10.47 29.33 20.10
CA PRO A 155 11.34 30.32 20.72
C PRO A 155 10.98 30.64 22.18
N TYR A 156 9.84 30.15 22.69
CA TYR A 156 9.32 30.49 24.02
C TYR A 156 9.14 29.26 24.90
N ASN A 157 9.38 29.43 26.21
CA ASN A 157 9.00 28.44 27.20
C ASN A 157 7.50 28.59 27.50
N THR A 158 6.73 27.53 27.32
CA THR A 158 5.27 27.59 27.51
C THR A 158 4.82 27.18 28.91
N GLY A 159 5.76 26.85 29.80
CA GLY A 159 5.45 26.35 31.14
C GLY A 159 4.56 25.11 31.08
N SER A 160 3.48 25.09 31.86
CA SER A 160 2.51 23.98 31.87
C SER A 160 1.45 24.05 30.77
N THR A 161 1.49 25.05 29.88
CA THR A 161 0.55 25.15 28.78
C THR A 161 0.94 24.18 27.66
N PHE A 162 0.05 23.22 27.39
CA PHE A 162 0.17 22.29 26.28
C PHE A 162 -0.63 22.78 25.09
N TYR A 163 -0.02 22.71 23.91
CA TYR A 163 -0.66 23.03 22.65
C TYR A 163 -0.98 21.75 21.88
N GLN A 164 -2.18 21.71 21.30
CA GLN A 164 -2.61 20.63 20.44
C GLN A 164 -2.01 20.79 19.04
N GLY A 165 -1.72 19.66 18.41
CA GLY A 165 -1.21 19.59 17.05
C GLY A 165 -1.57 18.28 16.38
N ILE A 166 -1.28 18.21 15.08
CA ILE A 166 -1.49 17.02 14.26
C ILE A 166 -0.16 16.68 13.57
N MET A 167 0.26 15.43 13.66
CA MET A 167 1.34 14.86 12.86
C MET A 167 0.74 13.99 11.76
N ASN A 168 0.99 14.34 10.51
CA ASN A 168 0.67 13.50 9.37
C ASN A 168 1.94 12.74 8.97
N TYR A 169 1.82 11.44 8.74
CA TYR A 169 2.92 10.64 8.22
C TYR A 169 2.52 9.84 6.99
N LEU A 170 3.51 9.60 6.13
CA LEU A 170 3.48 8.64 5.04
C LEU A 170 4.76 7.81 5.12
N ALA A 171 4.63 6.50 5.28
CA ALA A 171 5.74 5.57 5.30
C ALA A 171 5.63 4.60 4.13
N ILE A 172 6.72 4.42 3.39
CA ILE A 172 6.80 3.54 2.22
C ILE A 172 7.99 2.61 2.41
N GLY A 173 7.76 1.31 2.19
CA GLY A 173 8.78 0.29 2.36
C GLY A 173 8.32 -1.06 1.85
N ARG A 174 8.94 -2.12 2.37
CA ARG A 174 8.66 -3.52 2.01
C ARG A 174 7.93 -4.22 3.14
N TRP A 175 6.95 -5.08 2.86
CA TRP A 175 6.37 -5.98 3.87
C TRP A 175 7.02 -7.38 3.89
N TYR A 176 7.84 -7.70 2.88
CA TYR A 176 8.73 -8.86 2.82
C TYR A 176 10.00 -8.60 2.00
#